data_AF-A0A7S0Y5G9-F1
#
_entry.id   AF-A0A7S0Y5G9-F1
#
_cell.length_a   1.000
_cell.length_b   1.000
_cell.length_c   1.000
_cell.angle_alpha   90.00
_cell.angle_beta   90.00
_cell.angle_gamma   90.00
#
_symmetry.space_group_name_H-M   'P 1'
#
loop_
_entity.id
_entity.type
_entity.pdbx_description
1 polymer ?
#
loop_
_entity_poly.entity_id
_entity_poly.type
_entity_poly.pdbx_seq_one_letter_code
_entity_poly.pdbx_strand_id
1 'polypeptide(L)'
;ARLEGLISASEVVVFMKGTRDSPKCGFSSKMMALLEEHRVPFTTFDILSDEEVRQGLKVYSTWPTYPQVYAHGKLVGGLDVLNELAAEGELLSELKVSPEDGTPALEPVTLVSKIKRALQAERVEVEDLSDGCGSKFSVLVVTEKFEGMPLIERQRAVHESIKAEMASIHALTLKCKTPAQAAAAGL
;
A
#
# COMPACT_ATOMS: atom_id res chain seq x y z
N ALA A 1 18.83 17.18 -3.44
CA ALA A 1 18.70 17.80 -2.09
C ALA A 1 17.77 16.95 -1.22
N ARG A 2 17.88 17.00 0.12
CA ARG A 2 17.13 16.12 1.06
C ARG A 2 15.61 16.13 0.85
N LEU A 3 15.03 17.30 0.57
CA LEU A 3 13.60 17.48 0.28
C LEU A 3 13.16 16.78 -1.00
N GLU A 4 13.95 16.88 -2.08
CA GLU A 4 13.65 16.25 -3.37
C GLU A 4 13.54 14.73 -3.23
N GLY A 5 14.43 14.11 -2.45
CA GLY A 5 14.37 12.68 -2.18
C GLY A 5 13.13 12.26 -1.39
N LEU A 6 12.60 13.13 -0.53
CA LEU A 6 11.38 12.86 0.23
C LEU A 6 10.12 13.03 -0.63
N ILE A 7 10.02 14.10 -1.42
CA ILE A 7 8.85 14.36 -2.28
C ILE A 7 8.75 13.37 -3.45
N SER A 8 9.85 12.73 -3.84
CA SER A 8 9.90 11.70 -4.88
C SER A 8 10.05 10.29 -4.32
N ALA A 9 9.84 10.08 -3.01
CA ALA A 9 10.01 8.78 -2.38
C ALA A 9 8.96 7.75 -2.85
N SER A 10 7.77 8.23 -3.21
CA SER A 10 6.69 7.43 -3.81
C SER A 10 5.89 8.25 -4.82
N GLU A 11 5.01 7.60 -5.57
CA GLU A 11 4.14 8.26 -6.55
C GLU A 11 3.28 9.35 -5.92
N VAL A 12 2.72 9.10 -4.74
CA VAL A 12 2.04 10.12 -3.92
C VAL A 12 2.63 10.12 -2.51
N VAL A 13 3.01 11.29 -2.02
CA VAL A 13 3.57 11.51 -0.68
C VAL A 13 2.73 12.56 0.04
N VAL A 14 2.29 12.25 1.25
CA VAL A 14 1.50 13.15 2.10
C VAL A 14 2.34 13.61 3.28
N PHE A 15 2.66 14.90 3.31
CA PHE A 15 3.30 15.54 4.46
C PHE A 15 2.21 16.03 5.42
N MET A 16 2.19 15.47 6.62
CA MET A 16 1.10 15.69 7.57
C MET A 16 1.61 15.73 9.02
N LYS A 17 0.71 16.09 9.95
CA LYS A 17 0.99 16.10 11.39
C LYS A 17 0.60 14.75 11.97
N GLY A 18 1.59 14.00 12.46
CA GLY A 18 1.42 12.61 12.89
C GLY A 18 1.58 11.61 11.74
N THR A 19 1.20 10.36 12.00
CA THR A 19 1.30 9.24 11.05
C THR A 19 -0.08 8.80 10.58
N ARG A 20 -0.13 7.90 9.59
CA ARG A 20 -1.38 7.29 9.12
C ARG A 20 -2.19 6.66 10.26
N ASP A 21 -1.53 5.88 11.13
CA ASP A 21 -2.18 5.18 12.26
C ASP A 21 -2.45 6.10 13.46
N SER A 22 -1.80 7.25 13.52
CA SER A 22 -1.90 8.19 14.65
C SER A 22 -1.84 9.65 14.16
N PRO A 23 -2.87 10.12 13.42
CA PRO A 23 -2.93 11.49 12.94
C PRO A 23 -3.14 12.46 14.12
N LYS A 24 -2.35 13.54 14.15
CA LYS A 24 -2.36 14.53 15.25
C LYS A 24 -3.17 15.79 14.95
N CYS A 25 -3.92 15.80 13.85
CA CYS A 25 -4.71 16.95 13.41
C CYS A 25 -5.90 16.50 12.57
N GLY A 26 -7.08 17.10 12.77
CA GLY A 26 -8.30 16.73 12.04
C GLY A 26 -8.19 16.87 10.51
N PHE A 27 -7.42 17.84 10.01
CA PHE A 27 -7.14 17.96 8.58
C PHE A 27 -6.29 16.80 8.05
N SER A 28 -5.33 16.32 8.86
CA SER A 28 -4.52 15.16 8.52
C SER A 28 -5.36 13.88 8.53
N SER A 29 -6.26 13.69 9.50
CA SER A 29 -7.19 12.55 9.51
C SER A 29 -8.12 12.55 8.29
N LYS A 30 -8.70 13.70 7.95
CA LYS A 30 -9.58 13.83 6.77
C LYS A 30 -8.85 13.55 5.45
N MET A 31 -7.59 13.97 5.35
CA MET A 31 -6.75 13.68 4.17
C MET A 31 -6.56 12.18 3.97
N MET A 32 -6.28 11.43 5.03
CA MET A 32 -6.15 9.97 4.95
C MET A 32 -7.46 9.33 4.48
N ALA A 33 -8.58 9.72 5.11
CA ALA A 33 -9.90 9.20 4.76
C ALA A 33 -10.25 9.45 3.28
N LEU A 34 -9.99 10.66 2.77
CA LEU A 34 -10.23 11.00 1.36
C LEU A 34 -9.42 10.12 0.41
N LEU A 35 -8.11 9.99 0.66
CA LEU A 35 -7.24 9.19 -0.21
C LEU A 35 -7.60 7.70 -0.13
N GLU A 36 -7.97 7.19 1.06
CA GLU A 36 -8.41 5.81 1.25
C GLU A 36 -9.76 5.53 0.56
N GLU A 37 -10.73 6.44 0.65
CA GLU A 37 -12.03 6.36 -0.01
C GLU A 37 -11.87 6.23 -1.52
N HIS A 38 -10.97 7.01 -2.10
CA HIS A 38 -10.66 6.98 -3.53
C HIS A 38 -9.63 5.91 -3.91
N ARG A 39 -9.22 5.05 -2.95
CA ARG A 39 -8.23 3.97 -3.13
C ARG A 39 -6.91 4.47 -3.72
N VAL A 40 -6.52 5.68 -3.33
CA VAL A 40 -5.31 6.30 -3.80
C VAL A 40 -4.10 5.68 -3.11
N PRO A 41 -3.11 5.25 -3.90
CA PRO A 41 -1.78 4.95 -3.41
C PRO A 41 -1.15 6.14 -2.70
N PHE A 42 -0.74 6.06 -1.42
CA PHE A 42 0.14 7.07 -0.83
C PHE A 42 1.08 6.56 0.27
N THR A 43 2.15 7.32 0.52
CA THR A 43 2.97 7.26 1.74
C THR A 43 2.79 8.53 2.57
N THR A 44 3.11 8.47 3.86
CA THR A 44 3.01 9.63 4.78
C THR A 44 4.37 9.98 5.37
N PHE A 45 4.62 11.28 5.57
CA PHE A 45 5.75 11.78 6.34
C PHE A 45 5.25 12.68 7.49
N ASP A 46 5.64 12.36 8.72
CA ASP A 46 5.31 13.17 9.89
C ASP A 46 6.24 14.39 9.97
N ILE A 47 5.73 15.55 9.59
CA ILE A 47 6.45 16.83 9.65
C ILE A 47 6.74 17.31 11.07
N LEU A 48 6.14 16.71 12.10
CA LEU A 48 6.46 17.03 13.50
C LEU A 48 7.74 16.33 13.96
N SER A 49 8.19 15.29 13.25
CA SER A 49 9.44 14.59 13.54
C SER A 49 10.68 15.32 12.99
N ASP A 50 10.49 16.22 12.04
CA ASP A 50 11.59 16.93 11.37
C ASP A 50 11.21 18.38 11.03
N GLU A 51 11.74 19.31 11.84
CA GLU A 51 11.47 20.74 11.69
C GLU A 51 12.14 21.35 10.44
N GLU A 52 13.27 20.80 9.98
CA GLU A 52 13.95 21.26 8.76
C GLU A 52 13.08 20.96 7.54
N VAL A 53 12.54 19.73 7.46
CA VAL A 53 11.62 19.34 6.39
C VAL A 53 10.35 20.19 6.47
N ARG A 54 9.81 20.39 7.67
CA ARG A 54 8.59 21.18 7.89
C ARG A 54 8.71 22.62 7.41
N GLN A 55 9.82 23.29 7.69
CA GLN A 55 10.05 24.67 7.25
C GLN A 55 10.46 24.71 5.79
N GLY A 56 11.31 23.79 5.36
CA GLY A 56 11.81 23.68 3.99
C GLY A 56 10.68 23.49 2.97
N LEU A 57 9.71 22.62 3.25
CA LEU A 57 8.58 22.38 2.35
C LEU A 57 7.71 23.61 2.14
N LYS A 58 7.43 24.42 3.18
CA LYS A 58 6.64 25.65 3.04
C LYS A 58 7.29 26.64 2.07
N VAL A 59 8.62 26.74 2.14
CA VAL A 59 9.39 27.62 1.26
C VAL A 59 9.47 27.03 -0.14
N TYR A 60 9.75 25.73 -0.26
CA TYR A 60 9.89 25.02 -1.52
C TYR A 60 8.59 25.07 -2.35
N SER A 61 7.45 24.87 -1.69
CA SER A 61 6.15 24.74 -2.34
C SER A 61 5.37 26.05 -2.42
N THR A 62 5.87 27.10 -1.76
CA THR A 62 5.12 28.35 -1.54
C THR A 62 3.72 28.09 -0.93
N TRP A 63 3.57 27.00 -0.16
CA TRP A 63 2.31 26.60 0.45
C TRP A 63 2.35 26.70 1.98
N PRO A 64 1.43 27.47 2.62
CA PRO A 64 1.57 27.84 4.03
C PRO A 64 1.12 26.77 5.03
N THR A 65 0.28 25.81 4.61
CA THR A 65 -0.44 24.90 5.51
C THR A 65 -0.07 23.43 5.31
N TYR A 66 -0.53 22.59 6.24
CA TYR A 66 -0.47 21.13 6.17
C TYR A 66 -1.85 20.56 6.48
N PRO A 67 -2.22 19.40 5.90
CA PRO A 67 -1.40 18.49 5.09
C PRO A 67 -1.07 19.03 3.69
N GLN A 68 0.08 18.61 3.12
CA GLN A 68 0.50 18.87 1.73
C GLN A 68 0.65 17.54 1.00
N VAL A 69 0.08 17.43 -0.19
CA VAL A 69 0.16 16.25 -1.05
C VAL A 69 1.03 16.54 -2.25
N TYR A 70 1.98 15.65 -2.49
CA TYR A 70 2.83 15.66 -3.66
C TYR A 70 2.52 14.43 -4.50
N ALA A 71 2.41 14.61 -5.81
CA ALA A 71 2.35 13.52 -6.77
C ALA A 71 3.53 13.66 -7.75
N HIS A 72 4.29 12.58 -7.92
CA HIS A 72 5.44 12.52 -8.83
C HIS A 72 6.42 13.68 -8.61
N GLY A 73 6.71 13.99 -7.35
CA GLY A 73 7.61 15.08 -6.94
C GLY A 73 7.06 16.50 -7.11
N LYS A 74 5.78 16.66 -7.49
CA LYS A 74 5.13 17.97 -7.66
C LYS A 74 4.05 18.18 -6.62
N LEU A 75 3.95 19.39 -6.07
CA LEU A 75 2.86 19.75 -5.19
C LEU A 75 1.53 19.70 -5.96
N VAL A 76 0.56 18.98 -5.42
CA VAL A 76 -0.82 18.97 -5.91
C VAL A 76 -1.67 19.95 -5.09
N GLY A 77 -1.56 19.89 -3.76
CA GLY A 77 -2.26 20.82 -2.89
C GLY A 77 -2.45 20.34 -1.46
N GLY A 78 -3.34 21.01 -0.74
CA GLY A 78 -3.82 20.61 0.59
C GLY A 78 -5.17 19.90 0.54
N LEU A 79 -5.80 19.71 1.72
CA LEU A 79 -7.08 19.01 1.83
C LEU A 79 -8.20 19.63 0.98
N ASP A 80 -8.32 20.95 0.98
CA ASP A 80 -9.41 21.64 0.28
C ASP A 80 -9.33 21.44 -1.23
N VAL A 81 -8.12 21.60 -1.81
CA VAL A 81 -7.85 21.34 -3.25
C VAL A 81 -8.20 19.89 -3.61
N LEU A 82 -7.78 18.93 -2.79
CA LEU A 82 -8.07 17.52 -3.06
C LEU A 82 -9.56 17.19 -2.95
N ASN A 83 -10.30 17.83 -2.03
CA ASN A 83 -11.76 17.68 -1.97
C ASN A 83 -12.44 18.24 -3.22
N GLU A 84 -11.98 19.40 -3.72
CA GLU A 84 -12.49 19.99 -4.97
C GLU A 84 -12.25 19.04 -6.15
N LEU A 85 -11.00 18.57 -6.32
CA LEU A 85 -10.65 17.59 -7.35
C LEU A 85 -11.46 16.29 -7.24
N ALA A 86 -11.74 15.83 -6.02
CA ALA A 86 -12.56 14.64 -5.78
C ALA A 86 -14.02 14.86 -6.17
N ALA A 87 -14.58 16.03 -5.83
CA ALA A 87 -15.95 16.41 -6.18
C ALA A 87 -16.14 16.57 -7.70
N GLU A 88 -15.09 17.00 -8.41
CA GLU A 88 -15.07 17.11 -9.87
C GLU A 88 -14.74 15.78 -10.58
N GLY A 89 -14.32 14.75 -9.83
CA GLY A 89 -13.91 13.45 -10.38
C GLY A 89 -12.53 13.47 -11.04
N GLU A 90 -11.75 14.54 -10.86
CA GLU A 90 -10.43 14.74 -11.47
C GLU A 90 -9.27 14.28 -10.58
N LEU A 91 -9.53 13.95 -9.31
CA LEU A 91 -8.51 13.58 -8.31
C LEU A 91 -7.50 12.55 -8.81
N LEU A 92 -7.97 11.42 -9.36
CA LEU A 92 -7.09 10.35 -9.83
C LEU A 92 -6.22 10.78 -11.01
N SER A 93 -6.81 11.57 -11.92
CA SER A 93 -6.12 12.13 -13.09
C SER A 93 -5.02 13.09 -12.66
N GLU A 94 -5.31 13.98 -11.71
CA GLU A 94 -4.34 14.97 -11.22
C GLU A 94 -3.20 14.31 -10.44
N LEU A 95 -3.52 13.34 -9.59
CA LEU A 95 -2.52 12.53 -8.89
C LEU A 95 -1.76 11.59 -9.84
N LYS A 96 -2.20 11.46 -11.10
CA LYS A 96 -1.65 10.54 -12.10
C LYS A 96 -1.54 9.12 -11.56
N VAL A 97 -2.57 8.72 -10.83
CA VAL A 97 -2.74 7.37 -10.31
C VAL A 97 -3.93 6.77 -11.03
N SER A 98 -3.76 5.58 -11.57
CA SER A 98 -4.92 4.78 -11.95
C SER A 98 -5.56 4.24 -10.67
N PRO A 99 -6.89 4.05 -10.60
CA PRO A 99 -7.57 3.39 -9.46
C PRO A 99 -7.21 1.90 -9.29
N GLU A 100 -6.02 1.51 -9.74
CA GLU A 100 -5.50 0.16 -9.76
C GLU A 100 -4.04 0.18 -9.29
N ASP A 101 -3.83 -0.55 -8.18
CA ASP A 101 -2.57 -0.93 -7.54
C ASP A 101 -1.68 0.18 -6.93
N GLY A 102 -2.01 0.65 -5.73
CA GLY A 102 -1.02 1.15 -4.75
C GLY A 102 -1.67 1.76 -3.50
N THR A 103 -1.04 1.91 -2.33
CA THR A 103 0.36 1.70 -1.88
C THR A 103 0.36 1.03 -0.47
N PRO A 104 1.47 1.02 0.30
CA PRO A 104 2.02 -0.17 0.93
C PRO A 104 1.68 -0.23 2.43
N ALA A 105 0.78 -1.12 2.77
CA ALA A 105 0.88 -1.83 4.03
C ALA A 105 0.93 -3.31 3.63
N LEU A 106 1.73 -4.11 4.30
CA LEU A 106 1.69 -5.56 4.14
C LEU A 106 0.39 -6.07 4.78
N GLU A 107 -0.75 -5.65 4.23
CA GLU A 107 -2.04 -6.12 4.66
C GLU A 107 -2.33 -7.44 3.96
N PRO A 108 -2.98 -8.39 4.65
CA PRO A 108 -3.42 -9.65 4.06
C PRO A 108 -4.13 -9.46 2.72
N VAL A 109 -4.91 -8.39 2.59
CA VAL A 109 -5.69 -8.05 1.39
C VAL A 109 -4.80 -7.81 0.15
N THR A 110 -3.65 -7.16 0.32
CA THR A 110 -2.71 -6.88 -0.79
C THR A 110 -2.03 -8.16 -1.26
N LEU A 111 -1.60 -9.01 -0.32
CA LEU A 111 -1.00 -10.31 -0.63
C LEU A 111 -2.00 -11.23 -1.34
N VAL A 112 -3.26 -11.26 -0.89
CA VAL A 112 -4.34 -12.03 -1.54
C VAL A 112 -4.47 -11.63 -3.01
N SER A 113 -4.63 -10.34 -3.30
CA SER A 113 -4.86 -9.86 -4.67
C SER A 113 -3.68 -10.15 -5.60
N LYS A 114 -2.44 -9.92 -5.14
CA LYS A 114 -1.23 -10.19 -5.94
C LYS A 114 -1.06 -11.66 -6.27
N ILE A 115 -1.16 -12.52 -5.27
CA ILE A 115 -1.02 -13.98 -5.44
C ILE A 115 -2.15 -14.50 -6.32
N LYS A 116 -3.39 -14.04 -6.09
CA LYS A 116 -4.56 -14.45 -6.88
C LYS A 116 -4.38 -14.10 -8.36
N ARG A 117 -3.93 -12.88 -8.66
CA ARG A 117 -3.67 -12.43 -10.04
C ARG A 117 -2.52 -13.20 -10.69
N ALA A 118 -1.38 -13.30 -10.01
CA ALA A 118 -0.17 -13.93 -10.56
C ALA A 118 -0.37 -15.42 -10.87
N LEU A 119 -1.03 -16.15 -9.96
CA LEU A 119 -1.22 -17.59 -10.09
C LEU A 119 -2.58 -17.96 -10.69
N GLN A 120 -3.42 -16.99 -11.04
CA GLN A 120 -4.81 -17.22 -11.45
C GLN A 120 -5.52 -18.14 -10.46
N ALA A 121 -5.29 -17.90 -9.18
CA ALA A 121 -5.78 -18.78 -8.12
C ALA A 121 -7.28 -18.59 -7.94
N GLU A 122 -7.97 -19.70 -7.67
CA GLU A 122 -9.40 -19.68 -7.39
C GLU A 122 -9.64 -19.08 -6.01
N ARG A 123 -8.86 -19.53 -5.02
CA ARG A 123 -8.94 -19.09 -3.63
C ARG A 123 -7.55 -18.79 -3.07
N VAL A 124 -7.44 -17.65 -2.42
CA VAL A 124 -6.25 -17.25 -1.67
C VAL A 124 -6.72 -16.71 -0.34
N GLU A 125 -6.15 -17.23 0.75
CA GLU A 125 -6.37 -16.74 2.10
C GLU A 125 -5.03 -16.35 2.69
N VAL A 126 -4.96 -15.17 3.28
CA VAL A 126 -3.77 -14.69 3.99
C VAL A 126 -4.20 -14.34 5.40
N GLU A 127 -3.47 -14.85 6.37
CA GLU A 127 -3.67 -14.60 7.79
C GLU A 127 -2.38 -14.01 8.37
N ASP A 128 -2.49 -12.86 9.03
CA ASP A 128 -1.39 -12.26 9.78
C ASP A 128 -1.33 -12.89 11.18
N LEU A 129 -0.22 -13.57 11.48
CA LEU A 129 0.04 -14.23 12.76
C LEU A 129 0.93 -13.39 13.69
N SER A 130 1.20 -12.13 13.33
CA SER A 130 2.13 -11.24 14.03
C SER A 130 1.48 -10.09 14.79
N ASP A 131 0.24 -10.27 15.23
CA ASP A 131 -0.51 -9.27 16.04
C ASP A 131 -0.54 -7.88 15.38
N GLY A 132 -0.67 -7.85 14.04
CA GLY A 132 -0.74 -6.63 13.24
C GLY A 132 0.61 -5.99 12.89
N CYS A 133 1.74 -6.60 13.26
CA CYS A 133 3.07 -6.10 12.88
C CYS A 133 3.46 -6.45 11.42
N GLY A 134 2.73 -7.35 10.76
CA GLY A 134 3.00 -7.76 9.37
C GLY A 134 4.33 -8.49 9.17
N SER A 135 4.86 -9.15 10.21
CA SER A 135 6.15 -9.87 10.16
C SER A 135 5.99 -11.39 10.01
N LYS A 136 4.80 -11.96 10.27
CA LYS A 136 4.53 -13.40 10.10
C LYS A 136 3.21 -13.64 9.38
N PHE A 137 3.24 -14.33 8.24
CA PHE A 137 2.04 -14.64 7.47
C PHE A 137 1.84 -16.14 7.26
N SER A 138 0.58 -16.57 7.28
CA SER A 138 0.13 -17.87 6.80
C SER A 138 -0.71 -17.65 5.53
N VAL A 139 -0.30 -18.28 4.43
CA VAL A 139 -0.96 -18.12 3.14
C VAL A 139 -1.41 -19.49 2.61
N LEU A 140 -2.71 -19.61 2.34
CA LEU A 140 -3.30 -20.72 1.59
C LEU A 140 -3.57 -20.28 0.15
N VAL A 141 -3.04 -21.03 -0.80
CA VAL A 141 -3.27 -20.83 -2.23
C VAL A 141 -3.87 -22.08 -2.83
N VAL A 142 -5.03 -21.93 -3.46
CA VAL A 142 -5.73 -23.00 -4.18
C VAL A 142 -5.80 -22.64 -5.66
N THR A 143 -5.14 -23.44 -6.50
CA THR A 143 -5.12 -23.24 -7.96
C THR A 143 -4.90 -24.55 -8.71
N GLU A 144 -5.58 -24.71 -9.85
CA GLU A 144 -5.38 -25.81 -10.79
C GLU A 144 -3.95 -25.82 -11.36
N LYS A 145 -3.27 -24.66 -11.41
CA LYS A 145 -1.89 -24.58 -11.92
C LYS A 145 -0.89 -25.43 -11.15
N PHE A 146 -1.22 -25.82 -9.92
CA PHE A 146 -0.37 -26.67 -9.11
C PHE A 146 -0.46 -28.16 -9.50
N GLU A 147 -1.41 -28.56 -10.33
CA GLU A 147 -1.54 -29.93 -10.80
C GLU A 147 -0.26 -30.36 -11.54
N GLY A 148 0.29 -31.51 -11.18
CA GLY A 148 1.56 -32.01 -11.72
C GLY A 148 2.84 -31.31 -11.22
N MET A 149 2.76 -30.18 -10.49
CA MET A 149 3.94 -29.49 -9.95
C MET A 149 4.39 -30.07 -8.60
N PRO A 150 5.70 -30.31 -8.37
CA PRO A 150 6.26 -30.61 -7.06
C PRO A 150 6.03 -29.47 -6.05
N LEU A 151 5.94 -29.80 -4.75
CA LEU A 151 5.66 -28.82 -3.69
C LEU A 151 6.62 -27.62 -3.69
N ILE A 152 7.91 -27.86 -3.90
CA ILE A 152 8.94 -26.80 -3.94
C ILE A 152 8.68 -25.82 -5.09
N GLU A 153 8.26 -26.32 -6.25
CA GLU A 153 7.98 -25.47 -7.42
C GLU A 153 6.74 -24.61 -7.19
N ARG A 154 5.69 -25.18 -6.57
CA ARG A 154 4.51 -24.43 -6.13
C ARG A 154 4.89 -23.28 -5.17
N GLN A 155 5.72 -23.58 -4.17
CA GLN A 155 6.19 -22.58 -3.21
C GLN A 155 7.03 -21.49 -3.87
N ARG A 156 7.92 -21.84 -4.81
CA ARG A 156 8.68 -20.87 -5.59
C ARG A 156 7.78 -19.96 -6.42
N ALA A 157 6.74 -20.51 -7.05
CA ALA A 157 5.79 -19.71 -7.82
C ALA A 157 5.07 -18.67 -6.95
N VAL A 158 4.69 -19.04 -5.72
CA VAL A 158 4.12 -18.09 -4.76
C VAL A 158 5.18 -17.06 -4.34
N HIS A 159 6.39 -17.47 -3.96
CA HIS A 159 7.47 -16.52 -3.58
C HIS A 159 7.79 -15.50 -4.67
N GLU A 160 7.86 -15.92 -5.94
CA GLU A 160 8.11 -15.00 -7.06
C GLU A 160 6.98 -13.96 -7.20
N SER A 161 5.73 -14.33 -6.89
CA SER A 161 4.60 -13.39 -6.95
C SER A 161 4.63 -12.30 -5.86
N ILE A 162 5.35 -12.52 -4.76
CA ILE A 162 5.45 -11.60 -3.61
C ILE A 162 6.90 -11.25 -3.27
N LYS A 163 7.78 -11.32 -4.28
CA LYS A 163 9.22 -11.15 -4.10
C LYS A 163 9.60 -9.78 -3.56
N ALA A 164 8.88 -8.74 -3.95
CA ALA A 164 9.11 -7.37 -3.49
C ALA A 164 8.81 -7.22 -1.98
N GLU A 165 7.88 -8.02 -1.48
CA GLU A 165 7.41 -8.02 -0.10
C GLU A 165 8.25 -8.91 0.83
N MET A 166 9.03 -9.84 0.28
CA MET A 166 9.90 -10.74 1.06
C MET A 166 10.92 -10.00 1.91
N ALA A 167 11.30 -8.77 1.54
CA ALA A 167 12.19 -7.94 2.34
C ALA A 167 11.61 -7.55 3.71
N SER A 168 10.27 -7.53 3.83
CA SER A 168 9.57 -7.11 5.04
C SER A 168 8.94 -8.28 5.82
N ILE A 169 8.75 -9.43 5.17
CA ILE A 169 8.19 -10.64 5.77
C ILE A 169 9.31 -11.46 6.43
N HIS A 170 9.26 -11.59 7.76
CA HIS A 170 10.26 -12.35 8.51
C HIS A 170 9.97 -13.85 8.54
N ALA A 171 8.69 -14.24 8.50
CA ALA A 171 8.28 -15.64 8.39
C ALA A 171 7.04 -15.79 7.50
N LEU A 172 7.07 -16.77 6.60
CA LEU A 172 5.98 -17.08 5.70
C LEU A 172 5.69 -18.59 5.73
N THR A 173 4.46 -18.97 6.04
CA THR A 173 3.98 -20.35 5.94
C THR A 173 3.09 -20.48 4.71
N LEU A 174 3.48 -21.35 3.77
CA LEU A 174 2.74 -21.56 2.53
C LEU A 174 2.02 -22.92 2.51
N LYS A 175 0.72 -22.90 2.26
CA LYS A 175 -0.11 -24.08 1.95
C LYS A 175 -0.53 -23.99 0.48
N CYS A 176 0.14 -24.76 -0.38
CA CYS A 176 -0.11 -24.77 -1.83
C CYS A 176 -0.92 -26.01 -2.22
N LYS A 177 -2.20 -25.85 -2.56
CA LYS A 177 -3.13 -26.95 -2.86
C LYS A 177 -3.76 -26.81 -4.24
N THR A 178 -4.11 -27.94 -4.85
CA THR A 178 -5.04 -27.96 -5.99
C THR A 178 -6.49 -27.94 -5.47
N PRO A 179 -7.49 -27.54 -6.27
CA PRO A 179 -8.89 -27.55 -5.84
C PRO A 179 -9.34 -28.92 -5.32
N ALA A 180 -8.93 -30.02 -5.97
CA ALA A 180 -9.18 -31.37 -5.48
C ALA A 180 -8.59 -31.63 -4.07
N GLN A 181 -7.37 -31.14 -3.81
CA GLN A 181 -6.70 -31.27 -2.50
C GLN A 181 -7.30 -30.35 -1.42
N ALA A 182 -7.89 -29.23 -1.81
CA ALA A 182 -8.61 -28.34 -0.91
C ALA A 182 -9.95 -28.97 -0.51
N ALA A 183 -10.73 -29.45 -1.49
CA ALA A 183 -11.99 -30.14 -1.27
C ALA A 183 -11.83 -31.38 -0.38
N ALA A 184 -10.81 -32.22 -0.63
CA ALA A 184 -10.52 -33.39 0.20
C ALA A 184 -10.16 -33.04 1.66
N ALA A 185 -9.71 -31.82 1.92
CA ALA A 185 -9.39 -31.33 3.26
C ALA A 185 -10.53 -30.55 3.92
N GLY A 186 -11.71 -30.44 3.26
CA GLY A 186 -12.85 -29.68 3.74
C GLY A 186 -12.60 -28.17 3.81
N LEU A 187 -11.67 -27.68 2.99
CA LEU A 187 -11.33 -26.25 2.92
C LEU A 187 -12.24 -25.53 1.94
#